data_AF-A0A3D3P121-F1
#
_entry.id   AF-A0A3D3P121-F1
#
_cell.length_a   1.000
_cell.length_b   1.000
_cell.length_c   1.000
_cell.angle_alpha   90.00
_cell.angle_beta   90.00
_cell.angle_gamma   90.00
#
_symmetry.space_group_name_H-M   'P 1'
#
loop_
_entity.id
_entity.type
_entity.pdbx_description
1 polymer ?
#
loop_
_entity_poly.entity_id
_entity_poly.type
_entity_poly.pdbx_seq_one_letter_code
_entity_poly.pdbx_strand_id
1 'polypeptide(L)' 'TCATYGDPVRVPMNEEHPQAPVNPYGASKWMLERVLRDCGTAWGLRSVFLRYFNASGCDPEGRIGEDHDPET' A
#
# COMPACT_ATOMS: atom_id res chain seq x y z
N THR A 1 -0.09 0.11 -0.09
CA THR A 1 -0.95 0.78 0.90
C THR A 1 -1.37 2.14 0.37
N CYS A 2 -2.59 2.59 0.69
CA CYS A 2 -3.04 3.95 0.41
C CYS A 2 -2.30 5.02 1.22
N ALA A 3 -1.55 4.64 2.27
CA ALA A 3 -0.71 5.56 3.05
C ALA A 3 0.37 6.27 2.21
N THR A 4 0.65 5.82 0.98
CA THR A 4 1.52 6.55 0.05
C THR A 4 0.90 7.86 -0.43
N TYR A 5 -0.42 8.01 -0.37
CA TYR A 5 -1.12 9.23 -0.78
C TYR A 5 -0.99 10.36 0.24
N GLY A 6 -0.84 10.03 1.52
CA GLY A 6 -0.88 11.02 2.60
C GLY A 6 -2.29 11.54 2.84
N ASP A 7 -2.41 12.82 3.15
CA ASP A 7 -3.71 13.46 3.37
C ASP A 7 -4.49 13.57 2.05
N PRO A 8 -5.80 13.23 2.04
CA PRO A 8 -6.60 13.27 0.83
C PRO A 8 -6.80 14.71 0.36
N VAL A 9 -6.52 14.97 -0.92
CA VAL A 9 -6.84 16.26 -1.57
C VAL A 9 -8.22 16.23 -2.23
N ARG A 10 -8.74 15.02 -2.54
CA ARG A 10 -10.08 14.77 -3.07
C ARG A 10 -10.57 13.37 -2.72
N VAL A 11 -11.88 13.18 -2.66
CA VAL A 11 -12.53 11.88 -2.41
C VAL A 11 -13.60 11.65 -3.48
N PRO A 12 -13.68 10.45 -4.10
CA PRO A 12 -12.84 9.26 -3.87
C PRO A 12 -11.40 9.43 -4.39
N MET A 13 -10.46 8.74 -3.75
CA MET A 13 -9.05 8.71 -4.18
C MET A 13 -8.85 7.61 -5.23
N ASN A 14 -8.47 8.00 -6.44
CA ASN A 14 -8.08 7.08 -7.51
C ASN A 14 -6.54 6.94 -7.61
N GLU A 15 -6.05 6.14 -8.54
CA GLU A 15 -4.62 5.86 -8.74
C GLU A 15 -3.80 7.10 -9.12
N GLU A 16 -4.46 8.10 -9.69
CA GLU A 16 -3.91 9.41 -10.08
C GLU A 16 -3.79 10.39 -8.90
N HIS A 17 -4.29 10.04 -7.71
CA HIS A 17 -4.15 10.89 -6.54
C HIS A 17 -2.65 11.12 -6.22
N PRO A 18 -2.24 12.35 -5.90
CA PRO A 18 -0.84 12.63 -5.60
C PRO A 18 -0.33 11.77 -4.43
N GLN A 19 0.91 11.29 -4.55
CA GLN A 19 1.61 10.57 -3.48
C GLN A 19 2.42 11.56 -2.65
N ALA A 20 1.99 11.83 -1.42
CA ALA A 20 2.65 12.70 -0.46
C ALA A 20 2.64 12.07 0.96
N PRO A 21 3.40 10.99 1.19
CA PRO A 21 3.31 10.25 2.46
C PRO A 21 3.69 11.11 3.66
N VAL A 22 2.88 11.05 4.72
CA VAL A 22 3.03 11.87 5.94
C VAL A 22 3.74 11.13 7.09
N ASN A 23 4.09 9.85 6.90
CA ASN A 23 4.78 9.04 7.90
C ASN A 23 5.85 8.11 7.27
N PRO A 24 6.80 7.59 8.08
CA PRO A 24 7.87 6.72 7.59
C PRO A 24 7.37 5.44 6.91
N TYR A 25 6.25 4.87 7.37
CA TYR A 25 5.66 3.67 6.78
C TYR A 25 5.21 3.92 5.33
N GLY A 26 4.41 4.97 5.09
CA GLY A 26 4.00 5.38 3.74
C GLY A 26 5.20 5.75 2.85
N ALA A 27 6.19 6.45 3.41
CA ALA A 27 7.41 6.80 2.68
C ALA A 27 8.22 5.57 2.25
N SER A 28 8.34 4.55 3.11
CA SER A 28 9.02 3.28 2.76
C SER A 28 8.36 2.55 1.59
N LYS A 29 7.02 2.55 1.54
CA LYS A 29 6.27 1.92 0.46
C LYS A 29 6.37 2.72 -0.83
N TRP A 30 6.36 4.04 -0.75
CA TRP A 30 6.59 4.89 -1.92
C TRP A 30 8.01 4.75 -2.48
N MET A 31 9.02 4.63 -1.62
CA MET A 31 10.40 4.34 -2.03
C MET A 31 10.46 3.03 -2.84
N LEU A 32 9.81 1.97 -2.36
CA LEU A 32 9.79 0.69 -3.06
C LEU A 32 9.12 0.81 -4.45
N GLU A 33 8.04 1.59 -4.60
CA GLU A 33 7.45 1.83 -5.91
C GLU A 33 8.43 2.49 -6.89
N ARG A 34 9.25 3.44 -6.42
CA ARG A 34 10.28 4.09 -7.24
C ARG A 34 11.37 3.10 -7.64
N VAL A 35 11.92 2.35 -6.68
CA VAL A 35 12.92 1.31 -6.93
C VAL A 35 12.41 0.29 -7.96
N LEU A 36 11.16 -0.17 -7.84
CA LEU A 36 10.60 -1.14 -8.79
C LEU A 36 10.40 -0.55 -10.19
N ARG A 37 10.07 0.74 -10.32
CA ARG A 37 10.05 1.42 -11.64
C ARG A 37 11.45 1.52 -12.25
N ASP A 38 12.45 1.82 -11.44
CA ASP A 38 13.85 1.85 -11.87
C ASP A 38 14.30 0.46 -12.30
N CYS A 39 13.97 -0.58 -11.54
CA CYS A 39 14.22 -1.98 -11.91
C CYS A 39 13.52 -2.38 -13.21
N GLY A 40 12.29 -1.90 -13.43
CA GLY A 40 11.55 -2.11 -14.67
C GLY A 40 12.28 -1.49 -15.86
N THR A 41 12.87 -0.31 -15.67
CA THR A 41 13.63 0.38 -16.71
C THR A 41 14.99 -0.28 -16.96
N ALA A 42 15.71 -0.64 -15.90
CA ALA A 42 17.07 -1.17 -15.99
C ALA A 42 17.13 -2.65 -16.41
N TRP A 43 16.17 -3.46 -15.95
CA TRP A 43 16.22 -4.93 -16.08
C TRP A 43 14.93 -5.55 -16.64
N GLY A 44 13.93 -4.74 -17.03
CA GLY A 44 12.66 -5.25 -17.56
C GLY A 44 11.78 -5.94 -16.51
N LEU A 45 12.02 -5.68 -15.22
CA LEU A 45 11.19 -6.23 -14.14
C LEU A 45 9.77 -5.68 -14.21
N ARG A 46 8.77 -6.56 -14.37
CA ARG A 46 7.36 -6.16 -14.36
C ARG A 46 6.81 -6.14 -12.94
N SER A 47 6.23 -5.02 -12.53
CA SER A 47 5.64 -4.83 -11.21
C SER A 47 4.22 -4.30 -11.30
N VAL A 48 3.38 -4.66 -10.34
CA VAL A 48 2.05 -4.09 -10.13
C VAL A 48 1.95 -3.53 -8.71
N PHE A 49 1.29 -2.38 -8.54
CA PHE A 49 1.18 -1.70 -7.24
C PHE A 49 -0.27 -1.76 -6.74
N LEU A 50 -0.52 -2.63 -5.77
CA LEU A 50 -1.83 -2.75 -5.12
C LEU A 50 -1.87 -1.84 -3.89
N ARG A 51 -2.53 -0.69 -4.02
CA ARG A 51 -2.66 0.32 -2.95
C ARG A 51 -3.96 0.09 -2.17
N TYR A 52 -3.99 -0.94 -1.35
CA TYR A 52 -5.12 -1.24 -0.46
C TYR A 52 -5.30 -0.15 0.62
N PHE A 53 -6.56 0.06 1.01
CA PHE A 53 -6.94 0.91 2.14
C PHE A 53 -6.83 0.13 3.46
N ASN A 54 -7.95 -0.22 4.05
CA ASN A 54 -8.03 -1.08 5.22
C ASN A 54 -8.37 -2.50 4.76
N ALA A 55 -7.71 -3.48 5.34
CA ALA A 55 -8.07 -4.88 5.21
C ALA A 55 -8.80 -5.30 6.49
N SER A 56 -9.79 -6.17 6.37
CA SER A 56 -10.51 -6.74 7.51
C SER A 56 -11.11 -8.09 7.12
N GLY A 57 -11.50 -8.86 8.14
CA GLY A 57 -12.06 -10.20 7.99
C GLY A 57 -11.01 -11.30 8.15
N CYS A 58 -11.44 -12.54 7.94
CA CYS A 58 -10.64 -13.75 8.08
C CYS A 58 -11.13 -14.83 7.11
N ASP A 59 -10.51 -16.01 7.12
CA ASP A 59 -11.03 -17.17 6.39
C ASP A 59 -12.44 -17.52 6.88
N PRO A 60 -13.45 -17.70 6.00
CA PRO A 60 -14.83 -17.95 6.40
C PRO A 60 -15.05 -19.21 7.24
N GLU A 61 -14.15 -20.19 7.14
CA GLU A 61 -14.18 -21.43 7.94
C GLU A 61 -13.34 -21.30 9.22
N GLY A 62 -12.77 -20.12 9.51
CA GLY A 62 -11.98 -19.85 10.71
C GLY A 62 -10.60 -20.51 10.71
N ARG A 63 -10.08 -20.94 9.55
CA ARG A 63 -8.81 -21.69 9.48
C ARG A 63 -7.58 -20.79 9.61
N ILE A 64 -7.68 -19.53 9.19
CA ILE A 64 -6.62 -18.50 9.29
C ILE A 64 -7.26 -17.12 9.51
N GLY A 65 -6.58 -16.27 10.27
CA GLY A 65 -6.99 -14.90 10.56
C GLY A 65 -5.77 -14.03 10.88
N GLU A 66 -6.02 -12.75 11.12
CA GLU A 66 -5.02 -11.89 11.74
C GLU A 66 -4.76 -12.40 13.17
N ASP A 67 -3.49 -12.51 13.54
CA ASP A 67 -3.06 -12.94 14.87
C ASP A 67 -2.36 -11.77 15.55
N HIS A 68 -3.04 -11.17 16.52
CA HIS A 68 -2.60 -9.95 17.19
C HIS A 68 -2.95 -10.01 18.68
N ASP A 69 -1.98 -9.73 19.56
CA ASP A 69 -2.17 -9.70 21.02
C ASP A 69 -1.68 -8.37 21.63
N PRO A 70 -2.55 -7.56 22.26
CA PRO A 70 -4.01 -7.70 22.33
C PRO A 70 -4.69 -7.26 21.02
N GLU A 71 -5.84 -7.86 20.69
CA GLU A 71 -6.83 -7.25 19.82
C GLU A 71 -7.51 -6.12 20.61
N THR A 72 -7.14 -4.86 20.36
CA THR A 72 -7.87 -3.68 20.85
C THR A 72 -8.95 -3.24 19.88
#